data_AF-A0A1I2M2F4-F1
#
_entry.id   AF-A0A1I2M2F4-F1
#
_cell.length_a   1.000
_cell.length_b   1.000
_cell.length_c   1.000
_cell.angle_alpha   90.00
_cell.angle_beta   90.00
_cell.angle_gamma   90.00
#
_symmetry.space_group_name_H-M   'P 1'
#
loop_
_entity.id
_entity.type
_entity.pdbx_description
1 polymer ?
#
loop_
_entity_poly.entity_id
_entity_poly.type
_entity_poly.pdbx_seq_one_letter_code
_entity_poly.pdbx_strand_id
1 'polypeptide(L)'
;MRITLLLFAFVALVGCQQKKIDRMQAVQDSLSQLAEVKDVAINDFIGTMNAIQTNLDSIKRLEDIVNISSSKNAEPKASDRQKILQDLSVISSLLEQNRELVANQTKKLNNSTYKVSEMQKMLDRMNRQLEEKDVEIATLRTEMEQLHLNISTLNQSLLAAEEQAEEQARVIEEKTTTIDEQVKQMNTAYYVFGTAKELIENGIVEREGGFLGLGRSLKFRKDFNPDLFTEIDIREVHEISLNAKKAKVITTHPAASFDLIGDEKIEKLVINDPERFWETNRYLVLVVN
;
A
#
# COMPACT_ATOMS: atom_id res chain seq x y z
N MET A 1 -37.84 91.74 -69.99
CA MET A 1 -36.90 91.79 -68.85
C MET A 1 -37.46 91.27 -67.52
N ARG A 2 -38.79 91.14 -67.32
CA ARG A 2 -39.38 90.56 -66.08
C ARG A 2 -39.38 89.02 -66.01
N ILE A 3 -39.40 88.31 -67.14
CA ILE A 3 -39.45 86.84 -67.21
C ILE A 3 -38.08 86.18 -66.95
N THR A 4 -36.99 86.83 -67.37
CA THR A 4 -35.61 86.33 -67.14
C THR A 4 -35.18 86.43 -65.67
N LEU A 5 -35.78 87.35 -64.90
CA LEU A 5 -35.50 87.51 -63.47
C LEU A 5 -36.24 86.46 -62.61
N LEU A 6 -37.41 85.98 -63.08
CA LEU A 6 -38.19 84.92 -62.45
C LEU A 6 -37.57 83.52 -62.66
N LEU A 7 -36.93 83.28 -63.81
CA LEU A 7 -36.26 82.00 -64.10
C LEU A 7 -34.98 81.81 -63.24
N PHE A 8 -34.24 82.88 -62.98
CA PHE A 8 -33.02 82.86 -62.17
C PHE A 8 -33.33 82.65 -60.67
N ALA A 9 -34.47 83.16 -60.19
CA ALA A 9 -34.95 82.92 -58.84
C ALA A 9 -35.37 81.46 -58.61
N PHE A 10 -35.92 80.78 -59.62
CA PHE A 10 -36.31 79.37 -59.51
C PHE A 10 -35.11 78.42 -59.44
N VAL A 11 -34.05 78.68 -60.20
CA VAL A 11 -32.79 77.89 -60.17
C VAL A 11 -32.04 78.05 -58.83
N ALA A 12 -32.08 79.25 -58.23
CA ALA A 12 -31.47 79.50 -56.93
C ALA A 12 -32.21 78.77 -55.78
N LEU A 13 -33.53 78.60 -55.87
CA LEU A 13 -34.31 77.82 -54.90
C LEU A 13 -34.06 76.31 -55.02
N VAL A 14 -33.91 75.77 -56.25
CA VAL A 14 -33.61 74.35 -56.48
C VAL A 14 -32.20 73.98 -56.02
N GLY A 15 -31.20 74.83 -56.25
CA GLY A 15 -29.82 74.60 -55.77
C GLY A 15 -29.67 74.61 -54.23
N CYS A 16 -30.56 75.30 -53.52
CA CYS A 16 -30.58 75.33 -52.05
C CYS A 16 -31.31 74.10 -51.45
N GLN A 17 -32.27 73.52 -52.17
CA GLN A 17 -32.89 72.24 -51.79
C GLN A 17 -31.96 71.06 -52.04
N GLN A 18 -31.18 71.05 -53.12
CA GLN A 18 -30.23 69.99 -53.43
C GLN A 18 -29.17 69.81 -52.32
N LYS A 19 -28.56 70.91 -51.87
CA LYS A 19 -27.58 70.87 -50.75
C LYS A 19 -28.17 70.34 -49.44
N LYS A 20 -29.47 70.54 -49.21
CA LYS A 20 -30.15 70.07 -48.00
C LYS A 20 -30.45 68.58 -48.08
N ILE A 21 -30.80 68.09 -49.27
CA ILE A 21 -31.01 66.66 -49.57
C ILE A 21 -29.68 65.90 -49.52
N ASP A 22 -28.60 66.43 -50.12
CA ASP A 22 -27.27 65.81 -50.08
C ASP A 22 -26.74 65.70 -48.64
N ARG A 23 -27.00 66.72 -47.80
CA ARG A 23 -26.67 66.68 -46.36
C ARG A 23 -27.50 65.63 -45.62
N MET A 24 -28.78 65.51 -45.95
CA MET A 24 -29.64 64.49 -45.33
C MET A 24 -29.24 63.07 -45.74
N GLN A 25 -28.86 62.85 -47.00
CA GLN A 25 -28.31 61.58 -47.47
C GLN A 25 -26.98 61.26 -46.80
N ALA A 26 -26.04 62.21 -46.74
CA ALA A 26 -24.76 61.99 -46.05
C ALA A 26 -24.93 61.66 -44.56
N VAL A 27 -25.91 62.28 -43.89
CA VAL A 27 -26.26 61.94 -42.49
C VAL A 27 -26.91 60.57 -42.40
N GLN A 28 -27.79 60.20 -43.34
CA GLN A 28 -28.42 58.88 -43.38
C GLN A 28 -27.39 57.77 -43.63
N ASP A 29 -26.48 57.97 -44.58
CA ASP A 29 -25.40 57.04 -44.90
C ASP A 29 -24.45 56.88 -43.70
N SER A 30 -24.10 58.00 -43.04
CA SER A 30 -23.29 57.98 -41.83
C SER A 30 -23.98 57.27 -40.66
N LEU A 31 -25.31 57.44 -40.50
CA LEU A 31 -26.09 56.75 -39.48
C LEU A 31 -26.25 55.26 -39.79
N SER A 32 -26.42 54.90 -41.06
CA SER A 32 -26.49 53.50 -41.51
C SER A 32 -25.18 52.77 -41.26
N GLN A 33 -24.05 53.39 -41.61
CA GLN A 33 -22.73 52.81 -41.39
C GLN A 33 -22.42 52.66 -39.89
N LEU A 34 -22.83 53.62 -39.06
CA LEU A 34 -22.69 53.54 -37.61
C LEU A 34 -23.57 52.41 -37.02
N ALA A 35 -24.78 52.22 -37.54
CA ALA A 35 -25.66 51.14 -37.11
C ALA A 35 -25.08 49.76 -37.47
N GLU A 36 -24.55 49.60 -38.69
CA GLU A 36 -23.92 48.34 -39.13
C GLU A 36 -22.69 47.97 -38.30
N VAL A 37 -21.81 48.94 -38.01
CA VAL A 37 -20.64 48.73 -37.13
C VAL A 37 -21.06 48.32 -35.73
N LYS A 38 -22.14 48.92 -35.21
CA LYS A 38 -22.70 48.57 -33.89
C LYS A 38 -23.29 47.17 -33.89
N ASP A 39 -24.02 46.77 -34.93
CA ASP A 39 -24.61 45.44 -35.04
C ASP A 39 -23.54 44.35 -35.13
N VAL A 40 -22.45 44.57 -35.89
CA VAL A 40 -21.31 43.66 -35.95
C VAL A 40 -20.67 43.48 -34.58
N ALA A 41 -20.45 44.57 -33.83
CA ALA A 41 -19.84 44.49 -32.50
C ALA A 41 -20.74 43.85 -31.44
N ILE A 42 -22.06 44.05 -31.53
CA ILE A 42 -23.04 43.38 -30.67
C ILE A 42 -23.02 41.88 -30.97
N ASN A 43 -23.05 41.48 -32.24
CA ASN A 43 -23.02 40.07 -32.64
C ASN A 43 -21.70 39.39 -32.22
N ASP A 44 -20.55 40.04 -32.39
CA ASP A 44 -19.24 39.56 -31.93
C ASP A 44 -19.19 39.40 -30.40
N PHE A 45 -19.75 40.37 -29.66
CA PHE A 45 -19.86 40.27 -28.20
C PHE A 45 -20.74 39.10 -27.78
N ILE A 46 -21.95 38.98 -28.34
CA ILE A 46 -22.87 37.86 -28.03
C ILE A 46 -22.21 36.52 -28.38
N GLY A 47 -21.54 36.43 -29.53
CA GLY A 47 -20.79 35.24 -29.93
C GLY A 47 -19.70 34.85 -28.92
N THR A 48 -18.94 35.84 -28.45
CA THR A 48 -17.90 35.64 -27.43
C THR A 48 -18.50 35.20 -26.09
N MET A 49 -19.61 35.82 -25.67
CA MET A 49 -20.31 35.42 -24.44
C MET A 49 -20.85 33.99 -24.53
N ASN A 50 -21.39 33.58 -25.67
CA ASN A 50 -21.85 32.21 -25.90
C ASN A 50 -20.70 31.20 -25.86
N ALA A 51 -19.54 31.55 -26.42
CA ALA A 51 -18.34 30.71 -26.35
C ALA A 51 -17.86 30.54 -24.90
N ILE A 52 -17.78 31.63 -24.13
CA ILE A 52 -17.41 31.59 -22.72
C ILE A 52 -18.41 30.75 -21.91
N GLN A 53 -19.72 30.93 -22.14
CA GLN A 53 -20.74 30.15 -21.45
C GLN A 53 -20.63 28.65 -21.76
N THR A 54 -20.38 28.29 -23.03
CA THR A 54 -20.18 26.90 -23.45
C THR A 54 -18.98 26.26 -22.74
N ASN A 55 -17.89 27.02 -22.62
CA ASN A 55 -16.70 26.58 -21.90
C ASN A 55 -16.99 26.46 -20.40
N LEU A 56 -17.66 27.41 -19.77
CA LEU A 56 -18.05 27.34 -18.35
C LEU A 56 -18.98 26.17 -18.05
N ASP A 57 -19.92 25.86 -18.95
CA ASP A 57 -20.79 24.69 -18.84
C ASP A 57 -19.99 23.38 -18.93
N SER A 58 -18.97 23.35 -19.79
CA SER A 58 -18.06 22.21 -19.93
C SER A 58 -17.18 22.04 -18.68
N ILE A 59 -16.66 23.15 -18.15
CA ILE A 59 -15.91 23.18 -16.88
C ILE A 59 -16.77 22.61 -15.77
N LYS A 60 -18.01 23.10 -15.61
CA LYS A 60 -18.92 22.63 -14.56
C LYS A 60 -19.18 21.13 -14.64
N ARG A 61 -19.40 20.58 -15.84
CA ARG A 61 -19.60 19.13 -16.02
C ARG A 61 -18.37 18.32 -15.63
N LEU A 62 -17.18 18.81 -15.98
CA LEU A 62 -15.92 18.16 -15.60
C LEU A 62 -15.69 18.25 -14.09
N GLU A 63 -15.98 19.40 -13.47
CA GLU A 63 -15.93 19.58 -12.02
C GLU A 63 -16.89 18.64 -11.28
N ASP A 64 -18.13 18.47 -11.77
CA ASP A 64 -19.09 17.53 -11.20
C ASP A 64 -18.55 16.09 -11.25
N ILE A 65 -17.87 15.71 -12.34
CA ILE A 65 -17.22 14.39 -12.47
C ILE A 65 -16.05 14.25 -11.48
N VAL A 66 -15.22 15.28 -11.36
CA VAL A 66 -14.10 15.32 -10.41
C VAL A 66 -14.60 15.18 -8.97
N ASN A 67 -15.63 15.94 -8.60
CA ASN A 67 -16.26 15.93 -7.27
C ASN A 67 -16.91 14.58 -6.93
N ILE A 68 -17.63 13.95 -7.86
CA ILE A 68 -18.23 12.62 -7.64
C ILE A 68 -17.15 11.55 -7.48
N SER A 69 -16.04 11.69 -8.21
CA SER A 69 -14.94 10.73 -8.17
C SER A 69 -14.11 10.86 -6.89
N SER A 70 -14.02 12.05 -6.32
CA SER A 70 -13.37 12.31 -5.02
C SER A 70 -14.29 12.03 -3.81
N SER A 71 -15.61 12.16 -3.94
CA SER A 71 -16.56 12.01 -2.83
C SER A 71 -17.00 10.58 -2.52
N LYS A 72 -16.57 9.57 -3.30
CA LYS A 72 -16.78 8.18 -2.90
C LYS A 72 -15.93 7.94 -1.66
N ASN A 73 -16.53 7.52 -0.55
CA ASN A 73 -15.87 7.23 0.74
C ASN A 73 -14.77 6.13 0.70
N ALA A 74 -14.31 5.77 -0.49
CA ALA A 74 -13.19 4.89 -0.73
C ALA A 74 -12.14 5.69 -1.54
N GLU A 75 -10.90 5.63 -1.10
CA GLU A 75 -9.79 6.30 -1.76
C GLU A 75 -9.76 5.94 -3.26
N PRO A 76 -9.72 6.92 -4.18
CA PRO A 76 -9.85 6.65 -5.62
C PRO A 76 -8.79 5.65 -6.09
N LYS A 77 -9.08 4.83 -7.10
CA LYS A 77 -8.04 3.96 -7.67
C LYS A 77 -6.99 4.81 -8.40
N ALA A 78 -5.78 4.26 -8.61
CA ALA A 78 -4.73 4.95 -9.37
C ALA A 78 -5.20 5.39 -10.77
N SER A 79 -6.03 4.57 -11.45
CA SER A 79 -6.66 4.91 -12.73
C SER A 79 -7.60 6.11 -12.64
N ASP A 80 -8.37 6.20 -11.57
CA ASP A 80 -9.36 7.26 -11.36
C ASP A 80 -8.66 8.58 -11.08
N ARG A 81 -7.57 8.56 -10.29
CA ARG A 81 -6.73 9.75 -10.06
C ARG A 81 -6.09 10.29 -11.33
N GLN A 82 -5.54 9.42 -12.17
CA GLN A 82 -4.94 9.85 -13.44
C GLN A 82 -5.98 10.54 -14.33
N LYS A 83 -7.20 10.03 -14.35
CA LYS A 83 -8.31 10.63 -15.08
C LYS A 83 -8.70 11.99 -14.51
N ILE A 84 -8.80 12.12 -13.19
CA ILE A 84 -9.06 13.41 -12.52
C ILE A 84 -7.98 14.45 -12.88
N LEU A 85 -6.69 14.08 -12.85
CA LEU A 85 -5.60 14.98 -13.22
C LEU A 85 -5.69 15.43 -14.68
N GLN A 86 -6.08 14.52 -15.58
CA GLN A 86 -6.32 14.85 -16.98
C GLN A 86 -7.50 15.81 -17.14
N ASP A 87 -8.61 15.56 -16.46
CA ASP A 87 -9.80 16.43 -16.49
C ASP A 87 -9.48 17.83 -15.93
N LEU A 88 -8.71 17.93 -14.84
CA LEU A 88 -8.20 19.20 -14.31
C LEU A 88 -7.25 19.94 -15.28
N SER A 89 -6.51 19.21 -16.13
CA SER A 89 -5.71 19.81 -17.19
C SER A 89 -6.59 20.40 -18.29
N VAL A 90 -7.68 19.71 -18.66
CA VAL A 90 -8.65 20.20 -19.64
C VAL A 90 -9.37 21.43 -19.13
N ILE A 91 -9.84 21.41 -17.87
CA ILE A 91 -10.49 22.57 -17.24
C ILE A 91 -9.58 23.80 -17.26
N SER A 92 -8.31 23.63 -16.89
CA SER A 92 -7.34 24.74 -16.91
C SER A 92 -7.10 25.33 -18.30
N SER A 93 -7.12 24.50 -19.35
CA SER A 93 -7.05 24.99 -20.73
C SER A 93 -8.30 25.79 -21.12
N LEU A 94 -9.49 25.34 -20.70
CA LEU A 94 -10.75 26.06 -20.95
C LEU A 94 -10.83 27.40 -20.19
N LEU A 95 -10.31 27.45 -18.96
CA LEU A 95 -10.22 28.68 -18.17
C LEU A 95 -9.28 29.69 -18.85
N GLU A 96 -8.14 29.25 -19.35
CA GLU A 96 -7.20 30.11 -20.06
C GLU A 96 -7.80 30.66 -21.36
N GLN A 97 -8.46 29.81 -22.16
CA GLN A 97 -9.19 30.25 -23.35
C GLN A 97 -10.27 31.30 -23.00
N ASN A 98 -11.01 31.11 -21.91
CA ASN A 98 -12.00 32.08 -21.47
C ASN A 98 -11.37 33.41 -21.06
N ARG A 99 -10.22 33.40 -20.36
CA ARG A 99 -9.48 34.62 -20.03
C ARG A 99 -9.04 35.38 -21.28
N GLU A 100 -8.52 34.67 -22.28
CA GLU A 100 -8.16 35.29 -23.56
C GLU A 100 -9.36 35.93 -24.25
N LEU A 101 -10.51 35.24 -24.28
CA LEU A 101 -11.76 35.75 -24.84
C LEU A 101 -12.23 37.01 -24.09
N VAL A 102 -12.26 36.98 -22.75
CA VAL A 102 -12.67 38.14 -21.95
C VAL A 102 -11.69 39.30 -22.12
N ALA A 103 -10.39 39.06 -22.11
CA ALA A 103 -9.37 40.09 -22.30
C ALA A 103 -9.47 40.74 -23.69
N ASN A 104 -9.65 39.93 -24.73
CA ASN A 104 -9.83 40.41 -26.10
C ASN A 104 -11.12 41.22 -26.24
N GLN A 105 -12.23 40.76 -25.67
CA GLN A 105 -13.50 41.47 -25.71
C GLN A 105 -13.46 42.77 -24.90
N THR A 106 -12.75 42.78 -23.77
CA THR A 106 -12.51 43.98 -22.96
C THR A 106 -11.70 45.02 -23.74
N LYS A 107 -10.65 44.60 -24.46
CA LYS A 107 -9.88 45.49 -25.35
C LYS A 107 -10.75 46.07 -26.46
N LYS A 108 -11.55 45.25 -27.14
CA LYS A 108 -12.48 45.69 -28.20
C LYS A 108 -13.50 46.71 -27.65
N LEU A 109 -14.09 46.43 -26.48
CA LEU A 109 -15.06 47.32 -25.84
C LEU A 109 -14.44 48.66 -25.40
N ASN A 110 -13.22 48.63 -24.88
CA ASN A 110 -12.52 49.85 -24.44
C ASN A 110 -12.14 50.78 -25.59
N ASN A 111 -11.86 50.20 -26.76
CA ASN A 111 -11.52 50.91 -27.99
C ASN A 111 -12.73 51.37 -28.79
N SER A 112 -13.96 50.97 -28.42
CA SER A 112 -15.17 51.36 -29.13
C SER A 112 -15.67 52.74 -28.67
N THR A 113 -16.24 53.51 -29.59
CA THR A 113 -16.85 54.82 -29.30
C THR A 113 -18.17 54.69 -28.52
N TYR A 114 -18.77 53.50 -28.51
CA TYR A 114 -20.04 53.18 -27.85
C TYR A 114 -19.79 52.21 -26.69
N LYS A 115 -19.37 52.75 -25.55
CA LYS A 115 -19.23 51.96 -24.32
C LYS A 115 -20.61 51.67 -23.73
N VAL A 116 -21.00 50.41 -23.74
CA VAL A 116 -22.25 49.96 -23.09
C VAL A 116 -21.89 49.48 -21.68
N SER A 117 -22.30 50.24 -20.66
CA SER A 117 -22.06 49.93 -19.24
C SER A 117 -22.44 48.49 -18.87
N GLU A 118 -23.52 47.95 -19.44
CA GLU A 118 -23.95 46.58 -19.18
C GLU A 118 -23.01 45.50 -19.75
N MET A 119 -22.38 45.74 -20.90
CA MET A 119 -21.40 44.81 -21.48
C MET A 119 -20.12 44.77 -20.62
N GLN A 120 -19.70 45.93 -20.08
CA GLN A 120 -18.57 46.00 -19.13
C GLN A 120 -18.88 45.21 -17.86
N LYS A 121 -20.04 45.43 -17.24
CA LYS A 121 -20.46 44.68 -16.05
C LYS A 121 -20.50 43.17 -16.29
N MET A 122 -20.86 42.73 -17.51
CA MET A 122 -20.89 41.31 -17.86
C MET A 122 -19.47 40.73 -17.95
N LEU A 123 -18.53 41.44 -18.59
CA LEU A 123 -17.12 41.05 -18.64
C LEU A 123 -16.50 41.00 -17.23
N ASP A 124 -16.80 41.97 -16.37
CA ASP A 124 -16.31 42.00 -14.99
C ASP A 124 -16.84 40.80 -14.18
N ARG A 125 -18.12 40.43 -14.37
CA ARG A 125 -18.70 39.23 -13.75
C ARG A 125 -18.03 37.95 -14.25
N MET A 126 -17.79 37.84 -15.55
CA MET A 126 -17.10 36.67 -16.12
C MET A 126 -15.67 36.54 -15.63
N ASN A 127 -14.91 37.65 -15.59
CA ASN A 127 -13.56 37.65 -15.02
C ASN A 127 -13.56 37.15 -13.58
N ARG A 128 -14.48 37.65 -12.75
CA ARG A 128 -14.62 37.19 -11.37
C ARG A 128 -14.94 35.70 -11.27
N GLN A 129 -15.85 35.20 -12.12
CA GLN A 129 -16.16 33.76 -12.17
C GLN A 129 -14.95 32.91 -12.57
N LEU A 130 -14.13 33.39 -13.51
CA LEU A 130 -12.89 32.70 -13.90
C LEU A 130 -11.89 32.67 -12.75
N GLU A 131 -11.67 33.79 -12.06
CA GLU A 131 -10.78 33.87 -10.89
C GLU A 131 -11.22 32.92 -9.77
N GLU A 132 -12.51 32.87 -9.46
CA GLU A 132 -13.07 31.94 -8.47
C GLU A 132 -12.81 30.48 -8.87
N LYS A 133 -12.98 30.14 -10.16
CA LYS A 133 -12.72 28.80 -10.70
C LYS A 133 -11.24 28.43 -10.71
N ASP A 134 -10.36 29.38 -10.98
CA ASP A 134 -8.91 29.14 -10.94
C ASP A 134 -8.43 28.74 -9.54
N VAL A 135 -8.93 29.43 -8.51
CA VAL A 135 -8.61 29.12 -7.11
C VAL A 135 -9.12 27.72 -6.74
N GLU A 136 -10.33 27.37 -7.16
CA GLU A 136 -10.92 26.04 -6.93
C GLU A 136 -10.08 24.94 -7.59
N ILE A 137 -9.69 25.12 -8.86
CA ILE A 137 -8.89 24.15 -9.61
C ILE A 137 -7.46 24.01 -9.07
N ALA A 138 -6.84 25.10 -8.62
CA ALA A 138 -5.53 25.05 -7.96
C ALA A 138 -5.58 24.26 -6.64
N THR A 139 -6.66 24.43 -5.88
CA THR A 139 -6.89 23.69 -4.63
C THR A 139 -7.05 22.21 -4.91
N LEU A 140 -7.93 21.83 -5.84
CA LEU A 140 -8.15 20.44 -6.24
C LEU A 140 -6.87 19.77 -6.75
N ARG A 141 -6.04 20.47 -7.52
CA ARG A 141 -4.74 19.94 -7.97
C ARG A 141 -3.81 19.64 -6.80
N THR A 142 -3.71 20.55 -5.84
CA THR A 142 -2.85 20.40 -4.66
C THR A 142 -3.28 19.20 -3.81
N GLU A 143 -4.60 19.04 -3.60
CA GLU A 143 -5.15 17.88 -2.87
C GLU A 143 -4.84 16.56 -3.58
N MET A 144 -4.94 16.53 -4.92
CA MET A 144 -4.63 15.34 -5.72
C MET A 144 -3.15 14.95 -5.67
N GLU A 145 -2.25 15.93 -5.67
CA GLU A 145 -0.80 15.70 -5.52
C GLU A 145 -0.47 15.15 -4.13
N GLN A 146 -1.07 15.70 -3.06
CA GLN A 146 -0.88 15.20 -1.71
C GLN A 146 -1.36 13.76 -1.54
N LEU A 147 -2.54 13.43 -2.09
CA LEU A 147 -3.06 12.06 -2.09
C LEU A 147 -2.13 11.10 -2.83
N HIS A 148 -1.53 11.52 -3.95
CA HIS A 148 -0.57 10.71 -4.69
C HIS A 148 0.67 10.36 -3.86
N LEU A 149 1.24 11.34 -3.15
CA LEU A 149 2.40 11.13 -2.28
C LEU A 149 2.09 10.20 -1.09
N ASN A 150 0.93 10.38 -0.46
CA ASN A 150 0.50 9.54 0.65
C ASN A 150 0.38 8.07 0.24
N ILE A 151 -0.21 7.79 -0.92
CA ILE A 151 -0.39 6.42 -1.40
C ILE A 151 0.93 5.78 -1.81
N SER A 152 1.84 6.54 -2.44
CA SER A 152 3.18 6.04 -2.74
C SER A 152 3.89 5.60 -1.45
N THR A 153 3.79 6.41 -0.40
CA THR A 153 4.37 6.12 0.92
C THR A 153 3.70 4.91 1.59
N LEU A 154 2.36 4.83 1.55
CA LEU A 154 1.60 3.70 2.09
C LEU A 154 1.95 2.38 1.38
N ASN A 155 2.05 2.39 0.06
CA ASN A 155 2.44 1.21 -0.72
C ASN A 155 3.86 0.74 -0.38
N GLN A 156 4.82 1.67 -0.23
CA GLN A 156 6.16 1.33 0.21
C GLN A 156 6.17 0.74 1.63
N SER A 157 5.37 1.31 2.54
CA SER A 157 5.24 0.82 3.92
C SER A 157 4.59 -0.57 3.95
N LEU A 158 3.61 -0.83 3.08
CA LEU A 158 2.96 -2.13 2.96
C LEU A 158 3.95 -3.19 2.46
N LEU A 159 4.70 -2.92 1.39
CA LEU A 159 5.72 -3.83 0.88
C LEU A 159 6.79 -4.16 1.93
N ALA A 160 7.26 -3.15 2.67
CA ALA A 160 8.21 -3.35 3.75
C ALA A 160 7.62 -4.20 4.90
N ALA A 161 6.33 -4.00 5.22
CA ALA A 161 5.64 -4.80 6.24
C ALA A 161 5.43 -6.25 5.80
N GLU A 162 5.12 -6.50 4.53
CA GLU A 162 5.01 -7.84 3.94
C GLU A 162 6.36 -8.57 3.97
N GLU A 163 7.44 -7.92 3.54
CA GLU A 163 8.80 -8.47 3.59
C GLU A 163 9.22 -8.79 5.04
N GLN A 164 8.94 -7.90 5.98
CA GLN A 164 9.21 -8.14 7.39
C GLN A 164 8.41 -9.31 7.96
N ALA A 165 7.14 -9.47 7.55
CA ALA A 165 6.29 -10.56 8.01
C ALA A 165 6.79 -11.93 7.48
N GLU A 166 7.21 -11.99 6.21
CA GLU A 166 7.80 -13.22 5.63
C GLU A 166 9.11 -13.60 6.33
N GLU A 167 9.99 -12.63 6.59
CA GLU A 167 11.24 -12.88 7.31
C GLU A 167 10.97 -13.41 8.73
N GLN A 168 10.03 -12.80 9.45
CA GLN A 168 9.64 -13.25 10.78
C GLN A 168 9.07 -14.67 10.77
N ALA A 169 8.23 -15.00 9.79
CA ALA A 169 7.68 -16.35 9.63
C ALA A 169 8.79 -17.38 9.44
N ARG A 170 9.77 -17.10 8.57
CA ARG A 170 10.93 -17.98 8.34
C ARG A 170 11.78 -18.16 9.59
N VAL A 171 12.07 -17.07 10.31
CA VAL A 171 12.85 -17.14 11.56
C VAL A 171 12.12 -17.93 12.64
N ILE A 172 10.79 -17.81 12.72
CA ILE A 172 9.97 -18.59 13.66
C ILE A 172 10.04 -20.07 13.31
N GLU A 173 9.89 -20.43 12.04
CA GLU A 173 9.97 -21.82 11.58
C GLU A 173 11.34 -22.43 11.92
N GLU A 174 12.43 -21.77 11.54
CA GLU A 174 13.81 -22.22 11.82
C GLU A 174 14.07 -22.41 13.33
N LYS A 175 13.64 -21.45 14.15
CA LYS A 175 13.76 -21.54 15.61
C LYS A 175 12.91 -22.64 16.19
N THR A 176 11.70 -22.86 15.68
CA THR A 176 10.81 -23.92 16.15
C THR A 176 11.42 -25.28 15.87
N THR A 177 11.91 -25.51 14.64
CA THR A 177 12.62 -26.75 14.30
C THR A 177 13.86 -26.95 15.18
N THR A 178 14.65 -25.90 15.40
CA THR A 178 15.84 -25.99 16.28
C THR A 178 15.45 -26.33 17.72
N ILE A 179 14.40 -25.72 18.25
CA ILE A 179 13.88 -26.00 19.59
C ILE A 179 13.39 -27.45 19.67
N ASP A 180 12.64 -27.92 18.68
CA ASP A 180 12.12 -29.29 18.66
C ASP A 180 13.25 -30.32 18.61
N GLU A 181 14.30 -30.08 17.82
CA GLU A 181 15.49 -30.91 17.77
C GLU A 181 16.25 -30.91 19.11
N GLN A 182 16.44 -29.75 19.72
CA GLN A 182 17.09 -29.62 21.03
C GLN A 182 16.28 -30.31 22.13
N VAL A 183 14.97 -30.12 22.15
CA VAL A 183 14.05 -30.78 23.09
C VAL A 183 14.13 -32.29 22.90
N LYS A 184 14.13 -32.79 21.66
CA LYS A 184 14.29 -34.22 21.39
C LYS A 184 15.62 -34.73 21.96
N GLN A 185 16.74 -34.10 21.59
CA GLN A 185 18.07 -34.50 22.06
C GLN A 185 18.20 -34.46 23.60
N MET A 186 17.64 -33.44 24.25
CA MET A 186 17.66 -33.31 25.72
C MET A 186 16.84 -34.40 26.42
N ASN A 187 15.83 -34.94 25.75
CA ASN A 187 14.96 -35.97 26.29
C ASN A 187 15.29 -37.38 25.81
N THR A 188 16.27 -37.54 24.90
CA THR A 188 16.74 -38.85 24.49
C THR A 188 17.66 -39.48 25.54
N ALA A 189 17.41 -40.73 25.88
CA ALA A 189 18.31 -41.59 26.63
C ALA A 189 18.36 -42.99 25.98
N TYR A 190 19.26 -43.83 26.47
CA TYR A 190 19.56 -45.11 25.88
C TYR A 190 19.70 -46.16 26.98
N TYR A 191 19.12 -47.34 26.79
CA TYR A 191 19.30 -48.44 27.73
C TYR A 191 19.59 -49.78 27.05
N VAL A 192 20.30 -50.65 27.77
CA VAL A 192 20.54 -52.04 27.37
C VAL A 192 20.61 -52.91 28.61
N PHE A 193 20.10 -54.13 28.51
CA PHE A 193 20.30 -55.14 29.54
C PHE A 193 20.59 -56.50 28.93
N GLY A 194 21.37 -57.30 29.63
CA GLY A 194 21.75 -58.63 29.17
C GLY A 194 22.58 -59.39 30.19
N THR A 195 22.91 -60.63 29.88
CA THR A 195 23.81 -61.40 30.73
C THR A 195 25.22 -60.80 30.68
N ALA A 196 26.00 -61.04 31.73
CA ALA A 196 27.39 -60.59 31.78
C ALA A 196 28.22 -61.08 30.59
N LYS A 197 27.88 -62.24 30.01
CA LYS A 197 28.56 -62.78 28.84
C LYS A 197 28.21 -61.99 27.58
N GLU A 198 26.93 -61.76 27.32
CA GLU A 198 26.44 -61.01 26.15
C GLU A 198 26.96 -59.57 26.15
N LEU A 199 26.94 -58.89 27.30
CA LEU A 199 27.40 -57.51 27.39
C LEU A 199 28.93 -57.39 27.18
N ILE A 200 29.72 -58.42 27.53
CA ILE A 200 31.16 -58.46 27.25
C ILE A 200 31.42 -58.78 25.77
N GLU A 201 30.72 -59.78 25.22
CA GLU A 201 30.88 -60.20 23.82
C GLU A 201 30.50 -59.08 22.84
N ASN A 202 29.45 -58.33 23.17
CA ASN A 202 29.02 -57.14 22.42
C ASN A 202 29.86 -55.88 22.73
N GLY A 203 30.86 -55.98 23.61
CA GLY A 203 31.76 -54.88 23.92
C GLY A 203 31.11 -53.69 24.63
N ILE A 204 30.00 -53.90 25.33
CA ILE A 204 29.30 -52.87 26.12
C ILE A 204 29.97 -52.70 27.49
N VAL A 205 30.41 -53.81 28.09
CA VAL A 205 31.13 -53.82 29.37
C VAL A 205 32.44 -54.58 29.28
N GLU A 206 33.39 -54.22 30.13
CA GLU A 206 34.65 -54.91 30.30
C GLU A 206 34.84 -55.39 31.74
N ARG A 207 35.73 -56.37 31.92
CA ARG A 207 36.11 -56.84 33.26
C ARG A 207 37.24 -55.96 33.77
N GLU A 208 37.00 -55.23 34.85
CA GLU A 208 37.99 -54.40 35.53
C GLU A 208 38.26 -54.93 36.94
N GLY A 209 39.54 -54.96 37.32
CA GLY A 209 40.00 -55.32 38.66
C GLY A 209 40.16 -56.83 38.92
N GLY A 210 40.87 -57.14 40.01
CA GLY A 210 41.04 -58.48 40.56
C GLY A 210 42.38 -59.16 40.23
N PHE A 211 43.14 -59.51 41.27
CA PHE A 211 44.34 -60.35 41.18
C PHE A 211 43.91 -61.82 41.28
N LEU A 212 44.33 -62.67 40.33
CA LEU A 212 44.03 -64.12 40.32
C LEU A 212 42.52 -64.49 40.35
N GLY A 213 41.64 -63.65 39.79
CA GLY A 213 40.21 -63.98 39.62
C GLY A 213 39.30 -63.62 40.79
N LEU A 214 39.85 -63.15 41.91
CA LEU A 214 39.08 -62.61 43.04
C LEU A 214 38.96 -61.08 42.91
N GLY A 215 37.74 -60.55 43.05
CA GLY A 215 37.47 -59.10 42.99
C GLY A 215 37.26 -58.52 41.58
N ARG A 216 36.92 -59.34 40.58
CA ARG A 216 36.56 -58.85 39.24
C ARG A 216 35.21 -58.13 39.29
N SER A 217 35.17 -56.90 38.77
CA SER A 217 33.94 -56.12 38.56
C SER A 217 33.69 -55.91 37.07
N LEU A 218 32.43 -55.64 36.71
CA LEU A 218 32.07 -55.21 35.36
C LEU A 218 32.04 -53.69 35.33
N LYS A 219 32.61 -53.10 34.28
CA LYS A 219 32.63 -51.67 34.03
C LYS A 219 32.10 -51.35 32.65
N PHE A 220 31.34 -50.27 32.56
CA PHE A 220 30.88 -49.72 31.28
C PHE A 220 32.07 -49.20 30.46
N ARG A 221 32.19 -49.66 29.21
CA ARG A 221 33.25 -49.22 28.31
C ARG A 221 33.00 -47.79 27.83
N LYS A 222 34.09 -47.07 27.51
CA LYS A 222 34.01 -45.73 26.90
C LYS A 222 33.87 -45.79 25.38
N ASP A 223 34.30 -46.89 24.77
CA ASP A 223 34.36 -47.16 23.34
C ASP A 223 33.36 -48.26 22.94
N PHE A 224 32.08 -48.01 23.22
CA PHE A 224 30.98 -48.92 22.91
C PHE A 224 30.26 -48.50 21.61
N ASN A 225 29.51 -49.42 21.00
CA ASN A 225 28.62 -49.12 19.88
C ASN A 225 27.23 -48.67 20.42
N PRO A 226 26.81 -47.41 20.21
CA PRO A 226 25.50 -46.93 20.64
C PRO A 226 24.31 -47.66 20.02
N ASP A 227 24.46 -48.23 18.81
CA ASP A 227 23.38 -48.93 18.09
C ASP A 227 22.89 -50.19 18.80
N LEU A 228 23.65 -50.67 19.79
CA LEU A 228 23.28 -51.82 20.62
C LEU A 228 22.32 -51.44 21.76
N PHE A 229 22.03 -50.15 21.93
CA PHE A 229 21.12 -49.65 22.95
C PHE A 229 19.75 -49.36 22.34
N THR A 230 18.72 -49.51 23.17
CA THR A 230 17.37 -49.05 22.85
C THR A 230 17.26 -47.57 23.18
N GLU A 231 17.00 -46.75 22.18
CA GLU A 231 16.68 -45.32 22.32
C GLU A 231 15.30 -45.14 22.97
N ILE A 232 15.20 -44.23 23.92
CA ILE A 232 13.96 -43.88 24.63
C ILE A 232 13.82 -42.37 24.82
N ASP A 233 12.58 -41.90 24.94
CA ASP A 233 12.27 -40.58 25.51
C ASP A 233 12.07 -40.71 27.02
N ILE A 234 12.87 -39.97 27.80
CA ILE A 234 12.85 -40.02 29.26
C ILE A 234 11.52 -39.56 29.88
N ARG A 235 10.69 -38.85 29.10
CA ARG A 235 9.37 -38.36 29.53
C ARG A 235 8.27 -39.39 29.36
N GLU A 236 8.51 -40.42 28.55
CA GLU A 236 7.53 -41.46 28.24
C GLU A 236 7.87 -42.79 28.92
N VAL A 237 9.16 -43.12 29.00
CA VAL A 237 9.64 -44.40 29.54
C VAL A 237 10.06 -44.23 30.99
N HIS A 238 9.17 -44.62 31.90
CA HIS A 238 9.42 -44.61 33.35
C HIS A 238 9.68 -46.00 33.93
N GLU A 239 9.52 -47.06 33.15
CA GLU A 239 9.80 -48.43 33.60
C GLU A 239 10.45 -49.28 32.50
N ILE A 240 11.35 -50.17 32.92
CA ILE A 240 12.04 -51.12 32.05
C ILE A 240 11.79 -52.52 32.59
N SER A 241 11.05 -53.33 31.83
CA SER A 241 10.75 -54.72 32.17
C SER A 241 11.97 -55.62 31.96
N LEU A 242 12.39 -56.31 33.01
CA LEU A 242 13.62 -57.14 33.03
C LEU A 242 13.34 -58.63 33.14
N ASN A 243 12.34 -59.02 33.95
CA ASN A 243 11.94 -60.42 34.20
C ASN A 243 13.13 -61.36 34.52
N ALA A 244 14.07 -60.92 35.34
CA ALA A 244 15.30 -61.62 35.68
C ALA A 244 15.34 -62.04 37.15
N LYS A 245 16.11 -63.08 37.52
CA LYS A 245 16.24 -63.46 38.94
C LYS A 245 17.02 -62.40 39.72
N LYS A 246 18.02 -61.79 39.10
CA LYS A 246 18.79 -60.68 39.66
C LYS A 246 19.07 -59.66 38.57
N ALA A 247 19.03 -58.38 38.93
CA ALA A 247 19.46 -57.27 38.08
C ALA A 247 20.45 -56.38 38.84
N LYS A 248 21.47 -55.89 38.15
CA LYS A 248 22.43 -54.92 38.69
C LYS A 248 22.72 -53.83 37.65
N VAL A 249 22.53 -52.58 38.06
CA VAL A 249 22.92 -51.41 37.26
C VAL A 249 24.45 -51.25 37.28
N ILE A 250 25.04 -51.09 36.11
CA ILE A 250 26.51 -50.94 35.92
C ILE A 250 26.90 -49.48 35.70
N THR A 251 26.06 -48.70 35.02
CA THR A 251 26.24 -47.27 34.80
C THR A 251 25.89 -46.46 36.06
N THR A 252 26.46 -45.27 36.19
CA THR A 252 26.24 -44.42 37.37
C THR A 252 24.95 -43.63 37.24
N HIS A 253 23.99 -43.92 38.13
CA HIS A 253 22.75 -43.16 38.29
C HIS A 253 22.51 -42.91 39.79
N PRO A 254 21.91 -41.76 40.19
CA PRO A 254 21.59 -41.50 41.59
C PRO A 254 20.70 -42.60 42.19
N ALA A 255 21.11 -43.18 43.33
CA ALA A 255 20.38 -44.30 43.92
C ALA A 255 18.94 -43.97 44.34
N ALA A 256 18.63 -42.70 44.59
CA ALA A 256 17.29 -42.25 44.96
C ALA A 256 16.35 -42.02 43.76
N SER A 257 16.85 -42.07 42.52
CA SER A 257 16.06 -41.76 41.33
C SER A 257 15.47 -43.00 40.64
N PHE A 258 15.71 -44.22 41.16
CA PHE A 258 15.15 -45.46 40.63
C PHE A 258 15.01 -46.55 41.70
N ASP A 259 14.11 -47.50 41.45
CA ASP A 259 13.92 -48.70 42.25
C ASP A 259 13.91 -49.97 41.36
N LEU A 260 14.40 -51.08 41.91
CA LEU A 260 14.25 -52.40 41.31
C LEU A 260 13.12 -53.13 42.04
N ILE A 261 12.02 -53.39 41.33
CA ILE A 261 10.80 -53.97 41.91
C ILE A 261 10.70 -55.46 41.54
N GLY A 262 10.44 -56.28 42.55
CA GLY A 262 10.16 -57.70 42.42
C GLY A 262 10.38 -58.48 43.72
N ASP A 263 9.62 -59.57 43.92
CA ASP A 263 9.69 -60.41 45.13
C ASP A 263 10.73 -61.54 44.97
N GLU A 264 10.42 -62.59 44.22
CA GLU A 264 11.34 -63.72 43.98
C GLU A 264 12.24 -63.51 42.75
N LYS A 265 11.81 -62.65 41.83
CA LYS A 265 12.50 -62.23 40.61
C LYS A 265 12.34 -60.72 40.49
N ILE A 266 13.35 -60.05 39.93
CA ILE A 266 13.26 -58.64 39.56
C ILE A 266 12.42 -58.54 38.29
N GLU A 267 11.21 -58.01 38.43
CA GLU A 267 10.26 -57.85 37.33
C GLU A 267 10.63 -56.63 36.47
N LYS A 268 10.93 -55.50 37.12
CA LYS A 268 11.19 -54.23 36.43
C LYS A 268 12.09 -53.27 37.21
N LEU A 269 12.73 -52.36 36.47
CA LEU A 269 13.30 -51.12 37.00
C LEU A 269 12.27 -50.00 36.83
N VAL A 270 11.98 -49.26 37.90
CA VAL A 270 11.11 -48.07 37.88
C VAL A 270 11.97 -46.83 38.11
N ILE A 271 11.81 -45.84 37.24
CA ILE A 271 12.49 -44.54 37.30
C ILE A 271 11.54 -43.56 37.98
N ASN A 272 11.86 -43.17 39.22
CA ASN A 272 11.01 -42.29 40.02
C ASN A 272 11.21 -40.81 39.70
N ASP A 273 12.43 -40.46 39.24
CA ASP A 273 12.81 -39.10 38.86
C ASP A 273 13.66 -39.19 37.58
N PRO A 274 13.03 -39.11 36.40
CA PRO A 274 13.72 -39.28 35.12
C PRO A 274 14.83 -38.25 34.91
N GLU A 275 14.59 -36.97 35.22
CA GLU A 275 15.59 -35.92 35.04
C GLU A 275 16.84 -36.21 35.87
N ARG A 276 16.65 -36.50 37.16
CA ARG A 276 17.77 -36.82 38.06
C ARG A 276 18.44 -38.14 37.73
N PHE A 277 17.69 -39.14 37.27
CA PHE A 277 18.24 -40.43 36.88
C PHE A 277 19.16 -40.32 35.65
N TRP A 278 18.75 -39.53 34.66
CA TRP A 278 19.48 -39.37 33.39
C TRP A 278 20.49 -38.21 33.39
N GLU A 279 20.54 -37.40 34.45
CA GLU A 279 21.44 -36.25 34.61
C GLU A 279 22.93 -36.64 34.52
N THR A 280 23.31 -37.75 35.16
CA THR A 280 24.73 -38.17 35.26
C THR A 280 25.20 -38.94 34.02
N ASN A 281 24.33 -39.80 33.46
CA ASN A 281 24.65 -40.62 32.30
C ASN A 281 23.37 -40.92 31.51
N ARG A 282 23.39 -40.62 30.20
CA ARG A 282 22.29 -40.92 29.27
C ARG A 282 22.24 -42.37 28.81
N TYR A 283 23.22 -43.17 29.19
CA TYR A 283 23.28 -44.61 28.94
C TYR A 283 23.04 -45.39 30.22
N LEU A 284 22.07 -46.30 30.18
CA LEU A 284 21.77 -47.25 31.25
C LEU A 284 22.19 -48.66 30.81
N VAL A 285 23.07 -49.29 31.58
CA VAL A 285 23.47 -50.68 31.36
C VAL A 285 23.08 -51.52 32.57
N LEU A 286 22.26 -52.55 32.37
CA LEU A 286 21.93 -53.53 33.40
C LEU A 286 22.48 -54.91 33.08
N VAL A 287 23.08 -55.54 34.08
CA VAL A 287 23.45 -56.96 34.01
C VAL A 287 22.33 -57.76 34.68
N VAL A 288 21.80 -58.74 33.96
CA VAL A 288 20.75 -59.65 34.44
C VAL A 288 21.25 -61.10 34.52
N ASN A 289 20.66 -61.88 35.45
CA ASN A 289 20.93 -63.31 35.66
C ASN A 289 19.68 -64.04 36.15
#